data_AF-A0A519THA4-F1
#
_entry.id   AF-A0A519THA4-F1
#
_cell.length_a   1.000
_cell.length_b   1.000
_cell.length_c   1.000
_cell.angle_alpha   90.00
_cell.angle_beta   90.00
_cell.angle_gamma   90.00
#
_symmetry.space_group_name_H-M   'P 1'
#
loop_
_entity.id
_entity.type
_entity.pdbx_description
1 polymer ?
#
loop_
_entity_poly.entity_id
_entity_poly.type
_entity_poly.pdbx_seq_one_letter_code
_entity_poly.pdbx_strand_id
1 'polypeptide(L)'
;MLIFDLKNTIKYAILFSIGIGVLYLAFRGQDLQNIWLEIKSANYFWVAASVFSVWVAHVLRALRWQLLYQSIHYKVSFSNTYHAVIIGYLANLALPRFGEVGRCTVIHKTEKVPMFASIFRVE
;
A
#
# COMPACT_ATOMS: atom_id res chain seq x y z
N MET A 1 -25.13 -18.01 1.60
CA MET A 1 -25.30 -18.71 0.31
C MET A 1 -24.56 -17.90 -0.74
N LEU A 2 -23.38 -18.37 -1.16
CA LEU A 2 -22.46 -17.64 -2.05
C LEU A 2 -23.04 -17.61 -3.48
N ILE A 3 -23.65 -16.50 -3.86
CA ILE A 3 -23.92 -16.20 -5.27
C ILE A 3 -22.61 -15.71 -5.86
N PHE A 4 -21.84 -16.64 -6.42
CA PHE A 4 -20.69 -16.29 -7.25
C PHE A 4 -21.19 -15.66 -8.53
N ASP A 5 -20.99 -14.35 -8.67
CA ASP A 5 -21.29 -13.63 -9.89
C ASP A 5 -20.30 -14.08 -10.98
N LEU A 6 -20.79 -14.89 -11.94
CA LEU A 6 -19.99 -15.51 -12.99
C LEU A 6 -19.10 -14.50 -13.73
N LYS A 7 -19.60 -13.27 -13.91
CA LYS A 7 -18.88 -12.18 -14.57
C LYS A 7 -17.66 -11.74 -13.75
N ASN A 8 -17.78 -11.67 -12.43
CA ASN A 8 -16.66 -11.34 -11.54
C ASN A 8 -15.65 -12.49 -11.47
N THR A 9 -16.13 -13.73 -11.36
CA THR A 9 -15.25 -14.91 -11.33
C THR A 9 -14.37 -14.98 -12.59
N ILE A 10 -14.96 -14.77 -13.77
CA ILE A 10 -14.21 -14.75 -15.04
C ILE A 10 -13.23 -13.57 -15.08
N LYS A 11 -13.63 -12.37 -14.64
CA LYS A 11 -12.74 -11.20 -14.58
C LYS A 11 -11.51 -11.46 -13.71
N TYR A 12 -11.70 -12.00 -12.51
CA TYR A 12 -10.58 -12.34 -11.62
C TYR A 12 -9.73 -13.49 -12.16
N ALA A 13 -10.34 -14.50 -12.78
CA ALA A 13 -9.63 -15.61 -13.40
C ALA A 13 -8.76 -15.18 -14.59
N ILE A 14 -9.23 -14.24 -15.41
CA ILE A 14 -8.44 -13.63 -16.49
C ILE A 14 -7.27 -12.85 -15.91
N LEU A 15 -7.50 -12.00 -14.91
CA LEU A 15 -6.45 -11.21 -14.28
C LEU A 15 -5.37 -12.11 -13.65
N PHE A 16 -5.79 -13.20 -13.02
CA PHE A 16 -4.89 -14.18 -12.41
C PHE A 16 -4.09 -14.95 -13.47
N SER A 17 -4.74 -15.38 -14.55
CA SER A 17 -4.07 -16.04 -15.69
C SER A 17 -3.01 -15.14 -16.35
N ILE A 18 -3.32 -13.85 -16.52
CA ILE A 18 -2.35 -12.86 -17.02
C ILE A 18 -1.17 -12.74 -16.06
N GLY A 19 -1.45 -12.65 -14.75
CA GLY A 19 -0.41 -12.63 -13.72
C GLY A 19 0.54 -13.82 -13.81
N ILE A 20 0.00 -15.04 -13.93
CA ILE A 20 0.79 -16.27 -14.11
C ILE A 20 1.58 -16.24 -15.42
N GLY A 21 0.98 -15.79 -16.52
CA GLY A 21 1.65 -15.69 -17.82
C GLY A 21 2.85 -14.76 -17.81
N VAL A 22 2.72 -13.59 -17.17
CA VAL A 22 3.83 -12.63 -16.99
C VAL A 22 4.89 -13.20 -16.05
N LEU A 23 4.49 -13.86 -14.96
CA LEU A 23 5.43 -14.49 -14.04
C LEU A 23 6.24 -15.58 -14.73
N TYR A 24 5.57 -16.43 -15.52
CA TYR A 24 6.23 -17.45 -16.34
C TYR A 24 7.20 -16.81 -17.33
N LEU A 25 6.81 -15.74 -18.03
CA LEU A 25 7.72 -15.02 -18.94
C LEU A 25 8.94 -14.43 -18.21
N ALA A 26 8.74 -13.87 -17.02
CA ALA A 26 9.82 -13.27 -16.23
C ALA A 26 10.86 -14.29 -15.75
N PHE A 27 10.42 -15.51 -15.40
CA PHE A 27 11.31 -16.59 -14.98
C PHE A 27 11.82 -17.46 -16.13
N ARG A 28 11.18 -17.43 -17.30
CA ARG A 28 11.58 -18.23 -18.47
C ARG A 28 12.89 -17.69 -19.04
N GLY A 29 13.99 -18.38 -18.73
CA GLY A 29 15.33 -18.05 -19.21
C GLY A 29 16.20 -17.31 -18.19
N GLN A 30 15.72 -17.13 -16.95
CA GLN A 30 16.51 -16.65 -15.84
C GLN A 30 17.07 -17.82 -15.04
N ASP A 31 18.39 -17.85 -14.89
CA ASP A 31 19.05 -18.84 -14.05
C ASP A 31 18.97 -18.39 -12.58
N LEU A 32 18.25 -19.13 -11.77
CA LEU A 32 18.01 -18.81 -10.35
C LEU A 32 19.34 -18.66 -9.57
N GLN A 33 20.38 -19.36 -10.00
CA GLN A 33 21.72 -19.25 -9.42
C GLN A 33 22.40 -17.92 -9.74
N ASN A 34 22.25 -17.41 -10.96
CA ASN A 34 22.82 -16.11 -11.35
C ASN A 34 22.11 -14.96 -10.63
N ILE A 35 20.78 -15.03 -10.47
CA ILE A 35 20.03 -14.05 -9.68
C ILE A 35 20.55 -14.00 -8.23
N TRP A 36 20.81 -15.15 -7.62
CA TRP A 36 21.32 -15.22 -6.25
C TRP A 36 22.73 -14.63 -6.11
N LEU A 37 23.60 -14.88 -7.09
CA LEU A 37 24.94 -14.28 -7.14
C LEU A 37 24.88 -12.76 -7.32
N GLU A 38 24.00 -12.28 -8.21
CA GLU A 38 23.80 -10.85 -8.41
C GLU A 38 23.29 -10.15 -7.14
N ILE A 39 22.30 -10.72 -6.45
CA ILE A 39 21.80 -10.20 -5.17
C ILE A 39 22.92 -10.12 -4.12
N LYS A 40 23.79 -11.13 -4.06
CA LYS A 40 24.91 -11.16 -3.11
C LYS A 40 26.01 -10.16 -3.45
N SER A 41 26.21 -9.90 -4.74
CA SER A 41 27.17 -8.90 -5.25
C SER A 41 26.61 -7.47 -5.27
N ALA A 42 25.30 -7.32 -5.06
CA ALA A 42 24.62 -6.05 -5.10
C ALA A 42 25.17 -5.10 -4.03
N ASN A 43 25.36 -3.84 -4.43
CA ASN A 43 25.91 -2.84 -3.54
C ASN A 43 24.87 -2.41 -2.51
N TYR A 44 25.12 -2.78 -1.25
CA TYR A 44 24.29 -2.46 -0.09
C TYR A 44 24.04 -0.95 0.10
N PHE A 45 24.91 -0.07 -0.41
CA PHE A 45 24.70 1.38 -0.38
C PHE A 45 23.44 1.79 -1.16
N TRP A 46 23.25 1.24 -2.36
CA TRP A 46 22.08 1.55 -3.19
C TRP A 46 20.81 0.95 -2.60
N VAL A 47 20.90 -0.23 -1.98
CA VAL A 47 19.79 -0.84 -1.23
C VAL A 47 19.39 0.07 -0.07
N ALA A 48 20.34 0.51 0.76
CA ALA A 48 20.08 1.43 1.87
C ALA A 48 19.50 2.77 1.40
N ALA A 49 20.04 3.35 0.31
CA ALA A 49 19.54 4.58 -0.27
C ALA A 49 18.10 4.46 -0.77
N SER A 50 17.76 3.33 -1.42
CA SER A 50 16.38 3.06 -1.85
C SER A 50 15.41 2.92 -0.69
N VAL A 51 15.79 2.18 0.37
CA VAL A 51 14.98 2.03 1.59
C VAL A 51 14.76 3.39 2.25
N PHE A 52 15.82 4.20 2.34
CA PHE A 52 15.73 5.56 2.88
C PHE A 52 14.79 6.45 2.07
N SER A 53 14.92 6.43 0.73
CA SER A 53 14.03 7.16 -0.18
C SER A 53 12.56 6.74 0.01
N VAL A 54 12.29 5.44 0.13
CA VAL A 54 10.95 4.91 0.40
C VAL A 54 10.44 5.39 1.75
N TRP A 55 11.27 5.38 2.79
CA TRP A 55 10.90 5.86 4.12
C TRP A 55 10.53 7.34 4.10
N VAL A 56 11.34 8.19 3.46
CA VAL A 56 11.06 9.62 3.27
C VAL A 56 9.74 9.82 2.52
N ALA A 57 9.47 9.03 1.47
CA ALA A 57 8.20 9.12 0.75
C ALA A 57 6.98 8.82 1.64
N HIS A 58 7.09 7.88 2.59
CA HIS A 58 6.01 7.60 3.55
C HIS A 58 5.84 8.73 4.57
N VAL A 59 6.92 9.35 5.03
CA VAL A 59 6.90 10.51 5.92
C VAL A 59 6.22 11.71 5.25
N LEU A 60 6.60 12.03 4.01
CA LEU A 60 5.99 13.12 3.24
C LEU A 60 4.49 12.91 3.04
N ARG A 61 4.06 11.66 2.81
CA ARG A 61 2.65 11.32 2.71
C ARG A 61 1.93 11.51 4.03
N ALA A 62 2.51 11.08 5.15
CA ALA A 62 1.94 11.32 6.48
C ALA A 62 1.77 12.82 6.76
N LEU A 63 2.75 13.66 6.42
CA LEU A 63 2.66 15.11 6.55
C LEU A 63 1.54 15.71 5.68
N ARG A 64 1.46 15.31 4.40
CA ARG A 64 0.38 15.77 3.49
C ARG A 64 -1.00 15.46 4.07
N TRP A 65 -1.15 14.25 4.61
CA TRP A 65 -2.40 13.79 5.20
C TRP A 65 -2.71 14.48 6.53
N GLN A 66 -1.70 14.86 7.32
CA GLN A 66 -1.87 15.66 8.52
C GLN A 66 -2.37 17.07 8.18
N LEU A 67 -1.80 17.70 7.14
CA LEU A 67 -2.27 19.00 6.63
C LEU A 67 -3.73 18.94 6.16
N LEU A 68 -4.13 17.83 5.52
CA LEU A 68 -5.53 17.62 5.12
C LEU A 68 -6.47 17.51 6.33
N TYR A 69 -6.03 16.90 7.43
CA TYR A 69 -6.84 16.85 8.65
C TYR A 69 -6.89 18.22 9.36
N GLN A 70 -5.81 18.99 9.30
CA GLN A 70 -5.78 20.33 9.85
C GLN A 70 -6.73 21.28 9.13
N SER A 71 -6.92 21.13 7.81
CA SER A 71 -7.86 21.97 7.04
C SER A 71 -9.34 21.72 7.37
N ILE A 72 -9.66 20.57 7.97
CA ILE A 72 -11.01 20.25 8.45
C ILE A 72 -11.18 20.52 9.96
N HIS A 73 -10.33 21.37 10.54
CA HIS A 73 -10.31 21.75 11.97
C HIS A 73 -10.03 20.61 12.97
N TYR A 74 -9.54 19.45 12.50
CA TYR A 74 -9.11 18.37 13.38
C TYR A 74 -7.59 18.44 13.61
N LYS A 75 -7.16 18.66 14.85
CA LYS A 75 -5.75 18.59 15.24
C LYS A 75 -5.35 17.13 15.44
N VAL A 76 -4.74 16.54 14.41
CA VAL A 76 -4.23 15.16 14.45
C VAL A 76 -2.73 15.20 14.71
N SER A 77 -2.25 14.39 15.66
CA SER A 77 -0.81 14.26 15.91
C SER A 77 -0.08 13.64 14.71
N PHE A 78 1.14 14.11 14.42
CA PHE A 78 1.97 13.56 13.35
C PHE A 78 2.23 12.05 13.54
N SER A 79 2.52 11.62 14.77
CA SER A 79 2.77 10.21 15.08
C SER A 79 1.53 9.34 14.79
N ASN A 80 0.35 9.82 15.17
CA ASN A 80 -0.91 9.13 14.92
C ASN A 80 -1.23 9.04 13.42
N THR A 81 -0.94 10.12 12.68
CA THR A 81 -1.11 10.16 11.21
C THR A 81 -0.14 9.22 10.51
N TYR A 82 1.11 9.17 10.95
CA TYR A 82 2.14 8.29 10.42
C TYR A 82 1.77 6.82 10.60
N HIS A 83 1.37 6.41 11.81
CA HIS A 83 0.92 5.04 12.06
C HIS A 83 -0.33 4.69 11.23
N ALA A 84 -1.29 5.61 11.11
CA ALA A 84 -2.48 5.39 10.29
C ALA A 84 -2.16 5.22 8.80
N VAL A 85 -1.19 5.98 8.28
CA VAL A 85 -0.72 5.84 6.88
C VAL A 85 -0.01 4.50 6.69
N ILE A 86 0.87 4.09 7.60
CA ILE A 86 1.55 2.77 7.52
C ILE A 86 0.55 1.63 7.55
N ILE A 87 -0.43 1.66 8.47
CA ILE A 87 -1.47 0.63 8.57
C ILE A 87 -2.32 0.62 7.30
N GLY A 88 -2.63 1.78 6.73
CA GLY A 88 -3.28 1.87 5.42
C GLY A 88 -2.45 1.22 4.30
N TYR A 89 -1.14 1.48 4.25
CA TYR A 89 -0.26 0.83 3.28
C TYR A 89 -0.18 -0.69 3.46
N LEU A 90 -0.12 -1.18 4.71
CA LEU A 90 -0.20 -2.60 5.02
C LEU A 90 -1.54 -3.23 4.57
N ALA A 91 -2.64 -2.52 4.76
CA ALA A 91 -3.95 -2.99 4.28
C ALA A 91 -4.03 -3.02 2.74
N ASN A 92 -3.38 -2.08 2.04
CA ASN A 92 -3.25 -2.09 0.58
C ASN A 92 -2.42 -3.27 0.04
N LEU A 93 -1.46 -3.79 0.82
CA LEU A 93 -0.71 -5.00 0.47
C LEU A 93 -1.59 -6.26 0.56
N ALA A 94 -2.51 -6.32 1.52
CA ALA A 94 -3.43 -7.44 1.67
C ALA A 94 -4.52 -7.45 0.58
N LEU A 95 -5.14 -6.29 0.33
CA LEU A 95 -6.21 -6.16 -0.66
C LEU A 95 -6.10 -4.81 -1.38
N PRO A 96 -6.28 -4.78 -2.71
CA PRO A 96 -6.26 -3.54 -3.47
C PRO A 96 -7.35 -2.59 -2.97
N ARG A 97 -6.96 -1.34 -2.66
CA ARG A 97 -7.82 -0.24 -2.16
C ARG A 97 -8.33 -0.36 -0.73
N PHE A 98 -7.86 -1.33 0.07
CA PHE A 98 -8.23 -1.44 1.49
C PHE A 98 -7.51 -0.43 2.41
N GLY A 99 -6.46 0.23 1.92
CA GLY A 99 -5.67 1.15 2.72
C GLY A 99 -6.36 2.44 3.14
N GLU A 100 -7.37 2.86 2.38
CA GLU A 100 -8.17 4.04 2.71
C GLU A 100 -9.06 3.76 3.92
N VAL A 101 -9.67 2.57 3.95
CA VAL A 101 -10.44 2.09 5.11
C VAL A 101 -9.52 1.88 6.32
N GLY A 102 -8.35 1.27 6.12
CA GLY A 102 -7.37 1.05 7.18
C GLY A 102 -6.89 2.35 7.83
N ARG A 103 -6.61 3.39 7.05
CA ARG A 103 -6.20 4.70 7.59
C ARG A 103 -7.34 5.42 8.30
N CYS A 104 -8.54 5.43 7.71
CA CYS A 104 -9.68 6.12 8.31
C CYS A 104 -10.06 5.47 9.64
N THR A 105 -10.06 4.14 9.73
CA THR A 105 -10.41 3.41 10.96
C THR A 105 -9.44 3.73 12.11
N VAL A 106 -8.14 3.80 11.84
CA VAL A 106 -7.13 4.17 12.85
C VAL A 106 -7.31 5.61 13.32
N ILE A 107 -7.55 6.55 12.40
CA ILE A 107 -7.76 7.96 12.75
C ILE A 107 -9.07 8.15 13.51
N HIS A 108 -10.12 7.43 13.15
CA HIS A 108 -11.38 7.41 13.89
C HIS A 108 -11.19 6.88 15.32
N LYS A 109 -10.39 5.83 15.50
CA LYS A 109 -10.14 5.24 16.81
C LYS A 109 -9.27 6.13 17.71
N THR A 110 -8.27 6.80 17.15
CA THR A 110 -7.31 7.59 17.92
C THR A 110 -7.80 9.02 18.17
N GLU A 111 -8.45 9.66 17.19
CA GLU A 111 -8.75 11.10 17.18
C GLU A 111 -10.25 11.39 16.98
N LYS A 112 -11.11 10.35 16.96
CA LYS A 112 -12.58 10.43 16.83
C LYS A 112 -13.09 11.19 15.60
N VAL A 113 -12.27 11.33 14.56
CA VAL A 113 -12.70 11.95 13.29
C VAL A 113 -13.76 11.07 12.64
N PRO A 114 -14.90 11.61 12.19
CA PRO A 114 -15.93 10.81 11.53
C PRO A 114 -15.43 10.22 10.20
N MET A 115 -15.54 8.90 10.06
CA MET A 115 -15.09 8.11 8.89
C MET A 115 -15.60 8.67 7.55
N PHE A 116 -16.84 9.18 7.54
CA PHE A 116 -17.48 9.69 6.33
C PHE A 116 -16.78 10.96 5.80
N ALA A 117 -16.27 11.82 6.69
CA ALA A 117 -15.56 13.04 6.29
C ALA A 117 -14.15 12.75 5.77
N SER A 118 -13.50 11.69 6.28
CA SER A 118 -12.14 11.32 5.88
C SER A 118 -12.08 10.52 4.58
N ILE A 119 -13.12 9.73 4.26
CA ILE A 119 -13.20 8.92 3.02
C ILE A 119 -13.56 9.80 1.81
N PHE A 120 -14.54 10.70 1.95
CA PHE A 120 -15.07 11.48 0.83
C PHE A 120 -14.08 12.53 0.27
N ARG A 121 -13.01 12.83 1.01
CA ARG A 121 -11.97 13.80 0.60
C ARG A 121 -10.70 13.12 0.05
N VAL A 122 -10.74 11.82 -0.20
CA VAL A 122 -9.62 11.04 -0.76
C VAL A 122 -9.57 11.10 -2.30
N GLU A 123 -10.68 11.46 -2.94
CA GLU A 123 -10.83 11.63 -4.40
C GLU A 123 -10.57 13.07 -4.87
#